data_AF-A0A095XYD8-F1
#
_entry.id   AF-A0A095XYD8-F1
#
_cell.length_a   1.000
_cell.length_b   1.000
_cell.length_c   1.000
_cell.angle_alpha   90.00
_cell.angle_beta   90.00
_cell.angle_gamma   90.00
#
_symmetry.space_group_name_H-M   'P 1'
#
loop_
_entity.id
_entity.type
_entity.pdbx_description
1 polymer ?
#
loop_
_entity_poly.entity_id
_entity_poly.type
_entity_poly.pdbx_seq_one_letter_code
_entity_poly.pdbx_strand_id
1 'polypeptide(L)'
;MIHANVQTRFNPATGDMAPYYRIRESFRDVQGHIHSLILLNIGFESLLTAVQVRKIACALTERFKNRNTPSFFKEHLNGLTPIEQAKANE
;
A
#
# COMPACT_ATOMS: atom_id res chain seq x y z
N MET A 1 -2.90 6.06 -10.47
CA MET A 1 -2.53 4.63 -10.37
C MET A 1 -1.75 4.43 -9.08
N ILE A 2 -2.30 3.63 -8.17
CA ILE A 2 -1.65 3.28 -6.91
C ILE A 2 -0.69 2.13 -7.14
N HIS A 3 0.50 2.20 -6.56
CA HIS A 3 1.51 1.16 -6.62
C HIS A 3 2.32 1.07 -5.34
N ALA A 4 2.86 -0.12 -5.08
CA ALA A 4 3.84 -0.37 -4.04
C ALA A 4 5.23 0.08 -4.48
N ASN A 5 5.96 0.75 -3.58
CA ASN A 5 7.35 1.11 -3.76
C ASN A 5 8.16 0.52 -2.60
N VAL A 6 9.25 -0.15 -2.94
CA VAL A 6 10.23 -0.66 -1.97
C VAL A 6 11.56 0.06 -2.19
N GLN A 7 12.17 0.52 -1.10
CA GLN A 7 13.51 1.09 -1.11
C GLN A 7 14.31 0.49 0.04
N THR A 8 15.54 0.08 -0.22
CA THR A 8 16.47 -0.27 0.85
C THR A 8 16.84 0.98 1.64
N ARG A 9 16.62 0.98 2.96
CA ARG A 9 16.94 2.09 3.86
C ARG A 9 17.54 1.56 5.16
N PHE A 10 18.29 2.40 5.85
CA PHE A 10 18.81 2.08 7.17
C PHE A 10 17.68 1.98 8.20
N ASN A 11 17.55 0.82 8.84
CA ASN A 11 16.60 0.57 9.91
C ASN A 11 17.27 0.82 11.28
N PRO A 12 16.90 1.89 12.01
CA PRO A 12 17.52 2.20 13.30
C PRO A 12 17.23 1.16 14.38
N ALA A 13 16.17 0.35 14.24
CA ALA A 13 15.84 -0.68 15.21
C ALA A 13 16.76 -1.91 15.13
N THR A 14 17.27 -2.24 13.94
CA THR A 14 18.17 -3.38 13.73
C THR A 14 19.62 -2.96 13.50
N GLY A 15 19.87 -1.69 13.17
CA GLY A 15 21.20 -1.19 12.83
C GLY A 15 21.67 -1.54 11.42
N ASP A 16 20.77 -2.04 10.56
CA ASP A 16 21.10 -2.59 9.24
C ASP A 16 20.24 -2.00 8.12
N MET A 17 20.68 -2.21 6.87
CA MET A 17 19.90 -1.89 5.68
C MET A 17 18.74 -2.88 5.52
N ALA A 18 17.51 -2.39 5.48
CA ALA A 18 16.30 -3.20 5.32
C ALA A 18 15.35 -2.61 4.27
N PRO A 19 14.48 -3.43 3.66
CA PRO A 19 13.42 -2.95 2.78
C PRO A 19 12.45 -2.02 3.54
N TYR A 20 12.24 -0.82 3.02
CA TYR A 20 11.24 0.13 3.50
C TYR A 20 10.12 0.24 2.47
N TYR A 21 8.91 -0.11 2.89
CA TYR A 21 7.75 -0.19 2.00
C TYR A 21 6.87 1.06 2.11
N ARG A 22 6.40 1.54 0.96
CA ARG A 22 5.42 2.63 0.84
C ARG A 22 4.41 2.32 -0.24
N ILE A 23 3.21 2.83 -0.08
CA ILE A 23 2.20 2.87 -1.13
C ILE A 23 2.06 4.30 -1.60
N ARG A 24 2.17 4.49 -2.91
CA ARG A 24 2.06 5.81 -3.54
C ARG A 24 1.04 5.79 -4.65
N GLU A 25 0.34 6.89 -4.82
CA GLU A 25 -0.49 7.15 -5.98
C GLU A 25 0.25 8.06 -6.95
N SER A 26 0.35 7.64 -8.21
CA SER A 26 0.76 8.53 -9.29
C SER A 26 -0.45 9.02 -10.08
N PHE A 27 -0.52 10.32 -10.32
CA PHE A 27 -1.59 10.96 -11.10
C PHE A 27 -1.00 12.02 -12.03
N ARG A 28 -1.77 12.45 -13.03
CA ARG A 28 -1.38 13.55 -13.91
C ARG A 28 -2.17 14.80 -13.56
N ASP A 29 -1.49 15.95 -13.57
CA ASP A 29 -2.18 17.23 -13.46
C ASP A 29 -2.85 17.64 -14.79
N VAL A 30 -3.51 18.80 -14.77
CA VAL A 30 -4.19 19.37 -15.95
C VAL A 30 -3.24 19.71 -17.10
N GLN A 31 -1.93 19.84 -16.83
CA GLN A 31 -0.89 20.09 -17.83
C GLN A 31 -0.22 18.78 -18.31
N GLY A 32 -0.60 17.64 -17.73
CA GLY A 32 -0.07 16.32 -18.06
C GLY A 32 1.18 15.92 -17.28
N HIS A 33 1.66 16.72 -16.32
CA HIS A 33 2.82 16.35 -15.50
C HIS A 33 2.46 15.23 -14.53
N ILE A 34 3.38 14.29 -14.34
CA ILE A 34 3.19 13.17 -13.43
C ILE A 34 3.60 13.59 -12.03
N HIS A 35 2.65 13.55 -11.10
CA HIS A 35 2.86 13.75 -9.67
C HIS A 35 2.74 12.44 -8.91
N SER A 36 3.29 12.38 -7.71
CA SER A 36 3.17 11.22 -6.83
C SER A 36 2.87 11.63 -5.40
N LEU A 37 1.83 11.05 -4.81
CA LEU A 37 1.43 11.23 -3.42
C LEU A 37 1.72 9.95 -2.63
N ILE A 38 2.32 10.06 -1.44
CA ILE A 38 2.44 8.92 -0.52
C ILE A 38 1.10 8.74 0.19
N LEU A 39 0.49 7.57 0.01
CA LEU A 39 -0.78 7.22 0.65
C LEU A 39 -0.56 6.53 2.01
N LEU A 40 0.38 5.58 2.05
CA LEU A 40 0.67 4.82 3.27
C LEU A 40 2.17 4.57 3.41
N ASN A 41 2.71 4.86 4.59
CA ASN A 41 4.04 4.41 4.98
C ASN A 41 3.90 3.10 5.76
N ILE A 42 4.23 1.98 5.12
CA ILE A 42 4.23 0.67 5.77
C ILE A 42 5.49 0.52 6.63
N GLY A 43 6.63 1.02 6.14
CA GLY A 43 7.87 1.07 6.89
C GLY A 43 8.73 -0.18 6.76
N PHE A 44 9.53 -0.45 7.79
CA PHE A 44 10.41 -1.62 7.90
C PHE A 44 9.62 -2.80 8.45
N GLU A 45 8.77 -3.40 7.63
CA GLU A 45 7.96 -4.54 8.04
C GLU A 45 8.62 -5.85 7.57
N SER A 46 9.19 -6.60 8.51
CA SER A 46 9.89 -7.86 8.23
C SER A 46 8.92 -9.01 7.96
N LEU A 47 7.65 -8.88 8.40
CA LEU A 47 6.61 -9.88 8.19
C LEU A 47 5.91 -9.76 6.82
N LEU A 48 6.16 -8.67 6.08
CA LEU A 48 5.54 -8.44 4.78
C LEU A 48 6.56 -8.59 3.65
N THR A 49 6.29 -9.54 2.77
CA THR A 49 6.99 -9.67 1.49
C THR A 49 6.51 -8.62 0.50
N ALA A 50 7.33 -8.33 -0.51
CA ALA A 50 6.95 -7.41 -1.60
C ALA A 50 5.64 -7.81 -2.31
N VAL A 51 5.37 -9.12 -2.41
CA VAL A 51 4.12 -9.65 -2.98
C VAL A 51 2.92 -9.27 -2.12
N GLN A 52 3.03 -9.38 -0.79
CA GLN A 52 1.97 -9.00 0.15
C GLN A 52 1.72 -7.50 0.12
N VAL A 53 2.78 -6.69 0.12
CA VAL A 53 2.65 -5.22 -0.02
C VAL A 53 1.96 -4.84 -1.32
N ARG A 54 2.23 -5.56 -2.42
CA ARG A 54 1.50 -5.38 -3.68
C ARG A 54 0.02 -5.74 -3.56
N LYS A 55 -0.33 -6.83 -2.87
CA LYS A 55 -1.73 -7.19 -2.58
C LYS A 55 -2.45 -6.08 -1.80
N ILE A 56 -1.80 -5.50 -0.80
CA ILE A 56 -2.33 -4.37 -0.04
C ILE A 56 -2.58 -3.18 -0.97
N ALA A 57 -1.62 -2.82 -1.84
CA ALA A 57 -1.80 -1.74 -2.81
C ALA A 57 -2.96 -1.99 -3.78
N CYS A 58 -3.15 -3.23 -4.25
CA CYS A 58 -4.29 -3.61 -5.07
C CYS A 58 -5.62 -3.48 -4.31
N ALA A 59 -5.69 -4.00 -3.08
CA ALA A 59 -6.90 -3.90 -2.26
C ALA A 59 -7.29 -2.44 -1.98
N LEU A 60 -6.33 -1.58 -1.66
CA LEU A 60 -6.56 -0.14 -1.49
C LEU A 60 -7.04 0.53 -2.78
N THR A 61 -6.51 0.11 -3.94
CA THR A 61 -6.96 0.61 -5.24
C THR A 61 -8.42 0.29 -5.49
N GLU A 62 -8.82 -0.96 -5.25
CA GLU A 62 -10.20 -1.40 -5.43
C GLU A 62 -11.14 -0.73 -4.42
N ARG A 63 -10.71 -0.56 -3.16
CA ARG A 63 -11.45 0.20 -2.15
C ARG A 63 -11.68 1.65 -2.59
N PHE A 64 -10.65 2.30 -3.12
CA PHE A 64 -10.75 3.69 -3.57
C PHE A 64 -11.68 3.84 -4.77
N LYS A 65 -11.59 2.96 -5.77
CA LYS A 65 -12.49 2.96 -6.93
C LYS A 65 -13.96 2.81 -6.52
N ASN A 66 -14.21 1.95 -5.53
CA ASN A 66 -15.55 1.62 -5.07
C ASN A 66 -16.01 2.44 -3.85
N ARG A 67 -15.30 3.52 -3.49
CA ARG A 67 -15.58 4.32 -2.28
C ARG A 67 -16.97 4.94 -2.24
N ASN A 68 -17.59 5.13 -3.40
CA ASN A 68 -18.93 5.70 -3.56
C ASN A 68 -20.02 4.63 -3.75
N THR A 69 -19.66 3.34 -3.72
CA THR A 69 -20.56 2.20 -3.91
C THR A 69 -20.64 1.40 -2.60
N PRO A 70 -21.62 1.67 -1.73
CA PRO A 70 -21.64 1.14 -0.36
C PRO A 70 -21.87 -0.38 -0.23
N SER A 71 -22.13 -1.12 -1.33
CA SER A 71 -22.62 -2.51 -1.26
C SER A 71 -21.58 -3.63 -1.39
N PHE A 72 -20.28 -3.37 -1.57
CA PHE A 72 -19.31 -4.43 -1.88
C PHE A 72 -18.37 -4.87 -0.75
N PHE A 73 -18.44 -4.27 0.44
CA PHE A 73 -17.55 -4.62 1.57
C PHE A 73 -17.99 -5.84 2.38
N LYS A 74 -18.98 -6.62 1.93
CA LYS A 74 -19.39 -7.87 2.59
C LYS A 74 -18.60 -9.09 2.15
N GLU A 75 -17.89 -9.02 1.02
CA GLU A 75 -16.96 -10.08 0.68
C GLU A 75 -15.64 -9.75 1.36
N HIS A 76 -15.39 -10.47 2.47
CA HIS A 76 -14.07 -10.72 3.03
C HIS A 76 -13.04 -10.63 1.89
N LEU A 77 -12.02 -9.77 2.02
CA LEU A 77 -10.89 -9.71 1.10
C LEU A 77 -10.20 -11.09 1.13
N ASN A 78 -10.74 -12.02 0.35
CA ASN A 78 -10.44 -13.45 0.43
C ASN A 78 -8.96 -13.63 0.09
N GLY A 79 -8.15 -13.88 1.13
CA GLY A 79 -6.71 -14.14 1.01
C GLY A 79 -5.77 -13.09 1.61
N LEU A 80 -6.28 -12.09 2.34
CA LEU A 80 -5.44 -11.25 3.21
C LEU A 80 -5.31 -11.86 4.61
N THR A 81 -4.09 -11.86 5.14
CA THR A 81 -3.82 -12.23 6.53
C THR A 81 -4.33 -11.15 7.49
N PRO A 82 -4.52 -11.46 8.79
CA PRO A 82 -5.05 -10.49 9.76
C PRO A 82 -4.22 -9.19 9.86
N ILE A 83 -2.90 -9.27 9.68
CA ILE A 83 -1.99 -8.12 9.72
C ILE A 83 -2.21 -7.22 8.49
N GLU A 84 -2.38 -7.83 7.32
CA GLU A 84 -2.66 -7.10 6.07
C GLU A 84 -4.00 -6.39 6.12
N GLN A 85 -5.01 -7.03 6.73
CA GLN A 85 -6.33 -6.45 6.91
C GLN A 85 -6.29 -5.25 7.88
N ALA A 86 -5.57 -5.36 9.00
CA ALA A 86 -5.42 -4.27 9.95
C ALA A 86 -4.80 -3.03 9.29
N LYS A 87 -3.76 -3.21 8.47
CA LYS A 87 -3.12 -2.11 7.73
C LYS A 87 -3.95 -1.54 6.59
N ALA A 88 -4.87 -2.31 6.01
CA ALA A 88 -5.78 -1.83 4.98
C ALA A 88 -6.98 -1.03 5.55
N ASN A 89 -7.25 -1.16 6.85
CA ASN A 89 -8.36 -0.53 7.56
C ASN A 89 -7.95 0.73 8.34
N GLU A 90 -6.67 0.93 8.59
CA GLU A 90 -6.07 2.16 9.14
C GLU A 90 -6.21 3.33 8.15
#